data_AF-A0A7X8UEV3-F1
#
_entry.id   AF-A0A7X8UEV3-F1
#
_cell.length_a   1.000
_cell.length_b   1.000
_cell.length_c   1.000
_cell.angle_alpha   90.00
_cell.angle_beta   90.00
_cell.angle_gamma   90.00
#
_symmetry.space_group_name_H-M   'P 1'
#
loop_
_entity.id
_entity.type
_entity.pdbx_description
1 polymer ?
#
loop_
_entity_poly.entity_id
_entity_poly.type
_entity_poly.pdbx_seq_one_letter_code
_entity_poly.pdbx_strand_id
1 'polypeptide(L)'
;MAVKLTLALDEAVIQKAKRYASRQNISLSKLVEFYFSSLASDDVSGRHGMPPITAGLAGMVRVEAPGEDMDLVAESVSEKYL
;
A
#
# COMPACT_ATOMS: atom_id res chain seq x y z
N MET A 1 -0.05 25.35 1.57
CA MET A 1 -0.53 26.10 0.39
C MET A 1 -0.96 25.08 -0.66
N ALA A 2 -2.11 25.25 -1.34
CA ALA A 2 -2.57 24.31 -2.37
C ALA A 2 -2.10 24.76 -3.76
N VAL A 3 -1.40 23.89 -4.48
CA VAL A 3 -0.92 24.13 -5.85
C VAL A 3 -1.63 23.15 -6.80
N LYS A 4 -1.98 23.63 -8.00
CA LYS A 4 -2.63 22.79 -9.02
C LYS A 4 -1.56 22.23 -9.96
N LEU A 5 -1.58 20.92 -10.17
CA LEU A 5 -0.75 20.22 -11.15
C LEU A 5 -1.63 19.72 -12.31
N THR A 6 -1.23 20.00 -13.54
CA THR A 6 -1.91 19.53 -14.75
C THR A 6 -0.97 18.59 -15.51
N LEU A 7 -1.43 17.37 -15.78
CA LEU A 7 -0.65 16.33 -16.47
C LEU A 7 -1.39 15.92 -17.74
N ALA A 8 -0.66 15.80 -18.86
CA ALA A 8 -1.16 15.21 -20.09
C ALA A 8 -0.88 13.69 -20.07
N LEU A 9 -1.93 12.89 -20.17
CA LEU A 9 -1.89 11.43 -20.08
C LEU A 9 -2.87 10.85 -21.08
N ASP A 10 -2.65 9.59 -21.46
CA ASP A 10 -3.60 8.82 -22.27
C ASP A 10 -4.95 8.69 -21.55
N GLU A 11 -6.04 8.91 -22.28
CA GLU A 11 -7.40 8.82 -21.74
C GLU A 11 -7.69 7.44 -21.11
N ALA A 12 -7.24 6.36 -21.75
CA ALA A 12 -7.43 5.00 -21.23
C ALA A 12 -6.77 4.81 -19.87
N VAL A 13 -5.63 5.46 -19.63
CA VAL A 13 -4.93 5.46 -18.33
C VAL A 13 -5.75 6.24 -17.30
N ILE A 14 -6.25 7.42 -17.66
CA ILE A 14 -7.09 8.25 -16.77
C ILE A 14 -8.34 7.46 -16.34
N GLN A 15 -9.00 6.76 -17.27
CA GLN A 15 -10.20 5.97 -16.96
C GLN A 15 -9.90 4.79 -16.03
N LYS A 16 -8.78 4.09 -16.23
CA LYS A 16 -8.34 3.01 -15.32
C LYS A 16 -8.07 3.55 -13.92
N ALA A 17 -7.37 4.68 -13.82
CA ALA A 17 -7.05 5.30 -12.54
C ALA A 17 -8.30 5.79 -11.80
N LYS A 18 -9.26 6.43 -12.49
CA LYS A 18 -10.55 6.84 -11.91
C LYS A 18 -11.34 5.65 -11.36
N ARG A 19 -11.43 4.55 -12.11
CA ARG A 19 -12.09 3.32 -11.63
C ARG A 19 -11.42 2.78 -10.38
N TYR A 20 -10.09 2.72 -10.35
CA TYR A 20 -9.35 2.25 -9.18
C TYR A 20 -9.62 3.15 -7.96
N ALA A 21 -9.51 4.47 -8.12
CA ALA A 21 -9.75 5.43 -7.04
C ALA A 21 -11.18 5.31 -6.47
N SER A 22 -12.19 5.18 -7.36
CA SER A 22 -13.59 4.95 -6.97
C SER A 22 -13.77 3.64 -6.18
N ARG A 23 -13.16 2.54 -6.63
CA ARG A 23 -13.19 1.25 -5.90
C ARG A 23 -12.58 1.34 -4.51
N GLN A 24 -11.60 2.22 -4.32
CA GLN A 24 -10.94 2.46 -3.04
C GLN A 24 -11.60 3.59 -2.22
N ASN A 25 -12.75 4.12 -2.66
CA ASN A 25 -13.45 5.26 -2.05
C ASN A 25 -12.57 6.51 -1.84
N ILE A 26 -11.64 6.78 -2.77
CA ILE A 26 -10.78 7.98 -2.76
C ILE A 26 -10.87 8.75 -4.07
N SER A 27 -10.50 10.03 -4.05
CA SER A 27 -10.37 10.82 -5.28
C SER A 27 -9.08 10.50 -6.02
N LEU A 28 -9.08 10.73 -7.34
CA LEU A 28 -7.87 10.57 -8.16
C LEU A 28 -6.75 11.53 -7.71
N SER A 29 -7.09 12.75 -7.31
CA SER A 29 -6.12 13.70 -6.75
C SER A 29 -5.50 13.20 -5.45
N LYS A 30 -6.29 12.56 -4.57
CA LYS A 30 -5.78 11.95 -3.33
C LYS A 30 -4.82 10.79 -3.61
N LEU A 31 -5.15 9.96 -4.61
CA LEU A 31 -4.28 8.87 -5.05
C LEU A 31 -2.93 9.38 -5.53
N VAL A 32 -2.92 10.42 -6.36
CA VAL A 32 -1.69 11.01 -6.90
C VAL A 32 -0.88 11.71 -5.81
N GLU A 33 -1.53 12.39 -4.87
CA GLU A 33 -0.89 12.99 -3.69
C GLU A 33 -0.18 11.92 -2.83
N PHE A 34 -0.82 10.77 -2.60
CA PHE A 34 -0.19 9.65 -1.90
C PHE A 34 1.03 9.11 -2.66
N TYR A 35 0.94 8.97 -3.98
CA TYR A 35 2.05 8.49 -4.78
C TYR A 35 3.26 9.43 -4.71
N PHE A 36 3.05 10.74 -4.89
CA PHE A 36 4.13 11.72 -4.77
C PHE A 36 4.72 11.76 -3.36
N SER A 37 3.88 11.68 -2.33
CA SER A 37 4.34 11.58 -0.94
C SER A 37 5.20 10.33 -0.73
N SER A 38 4.80 9.20 -1.31
CA SER A 38 5.54 7.94 -1.28
C SER A 38 6.92 8.05 -1.91
N LEU A 39 7.04 8.76 -3.04
CA LEU A 39 8.32 8.98 -3.72
C LEU A 39 9.25 9.91 -2.94
N ALA A 40 8.70 10.89 -2.22
CA ALA A 40 9.47 11.82 -1.41
C ALA A 40 9.96 11.23 -0.08
N SER A 41 9.44 10.07 0.32
CA SER A 41 9.81 9.38 1.56
C SER A 41 11.14 8.61 1.49
N ASP A 42 11.84 8.64 0.35
CA ASP A 42 13.18 8.00 0.18
C ASP A 42 14.28 8.63 1.06
N ASP A 43 14.00 9.70 1.80
CA ASP A 43 14.93 10.30 2.77
C ASP A 43 14.85 9.70 4.19
N VAL A 44 14.04 8.66 4.43
CA VAL A 44 14.05 7.92 5.71
C VAL A 44 14.61 6.51 5.51
N SER A 45 15.93 6.48 5.34
CA SER A 45 16.85 5.42 5.80
C SER A 45 16.20 4.12 6.31
N GLY A 46 16.26 3.05 5.51
CA GLY A 46 16.44 1.70 6.07
C GLY A 46 15.57 0.54 5.56
N ARG A 47 14.70 0.67 4.54
CA ARG A 47 13.92 -0.48 4.05
C ARG A 47 13.86 -0.55 2.51
N HIS A 48 15.00 -0.84 1.90
CA HIS A 48 15.08 -1.23 0.49
C HIS A 48 14.24 -2.50 0.24
N GLY A 49 13.22 -2.40 -0.62
CA GLY A 49 12.53 -3.56 -1.20
C GLY A 49 11.03 -3.67 -0.94
N MET A 50 10.41 -2.76 -0.18
CA MET A 50 8.99 -2.90 0.18
C MET A 50 8.19 -1.65 -0.25
N PRO A 51 7.09 -1.81 -1.02
CA PRO A 51 6.23 -0.69 -1.38
C PRO A 51 5.81 0.15 -0.16
N PRO A 52 5.68 1.48 -0.27
CA PRO A 52 5.41 2.36 0.86
C PRO A 52 4.15 2.00 1.66
N ILE A 53 3.10 1.51 0.99
CA ILE A 53 1.90 1.01 1.68
C ILE A 53 2.21 -0.21 2.56
N THR A 54 3.00 -1.16 2.06
CA THR A 54 3.41 -2.34 2.81
C THR A 54 4.41 -2.02 3.91
N ALA A 55 5.27 -1.02 3.71
CA ALA A 55 6.17 -0.53 4.75
C ALA A 55 5.41 0.13 5.91
N GLY A 56 4.32 0.86 5.61
CA GLY A 56 3.44 1.46 6.62
C GLY A 56 2.62 0.43 7.41
N LEU A 57 2.27 -0.70 6.79
CA LEU A 57 1.63 -1.83 7.47
C LEU A 57 2.62 -2.66 8.31
N ALA A 58 3.89 -2.69 7.92
CA ALA A 58 4.94 -3.44 8.60
C ALA A 58 5.28 -2.81 9.97
N GLY A 59 4.67 -3.35 11.02
CA GLY A 59 4.84 -2.92 12.41
C GLY A 59 3.56 -2.35 13.06
N MET A 60 2.45 -2.25 12.32
CA MET A 60 1.15 -1.91 12.92
C MET A 60 0.58 -3.06 13.77
N VAL A 61 0.95 -4.30 13.48
CA VAL A 61 0.66 -5.44 14.34
C VAL A 61 1.75 -5.51 15.41
N ARG A 62 1.42 -5.09 16.63
CA ARG A 62 2.17 -5.50 17.82
C ARG A 62 1.73 -6.90 18.16
N VAL A 63 2.55 -7.89 17.80
CA VAL A 63 2.38 -9.25 18.31
C VAL A 63 2.77 -9.18 19.79
N GLU A 64 1.78 -9.10 20.67
CA GLU A 64 1.99 -9.28 22.10
C GLU A 64 2.24 -10.79 22.32
N ALA A 65 3.52 -11.10 22.48
CA ALA A 65 4.12 -12.42 22.73
C ALA A 65 4.32 -13.33 21.49
N PRO A 66 5.55 -13.82 21.24
CA PRO A 66 5.78 -14.97 20.39
C PRO A 66 5.34 -16.20 21.17
N GLY A 67 4.14 -16.72 20.91
CA GLY A 67 3.57 -17.75 21.77
C GLY A 67 2.73 -18.81 21.09
N GLU A 68 1.69 -18.43 20.34
CA GLU A 68 0.64 -19.41 19.98
C GLU A 68 0.18 -19.33 18.52
N ASP A 69 0.53 -18.27 17.78
CA ASP A 69 0.00 -18.05 16.43
C ASP A 69 0.75 -18.82 15.31
N MET A 70 2.03 -19.19 15.50
CA MET A 70 2.78 -19.90 14.45
C MET A 70 2.31 -21.35 14.26
N ASP A 71 1.80 -21.98 15.32
CA ASP A 71 1.29 -23.35 15.25
C ASP A 71 -0.03 -23.44 14.48
N LEU A 72 -0.92 -22.44 14.65
CA LEU A 72 -2.16 -22.33 13.87
C LEU A 72 -1.90 -22.11 12.37
N VAL A 73 -0.86 -21.34 12.04
CA VAL A 73 -0.45 -21.13 10.64
C VAL A 73 0.11 -22.42 10.04
N ALA A 74 0.90 -23.18 10.79
CA ALA A 74 1.43 -24.47 10.32
C ALA A 74 0.32 -25.50 10.08
N GLU A 75 -0.66 -25.59 10.99
CA GLU A 75 -1.80 -26.51 10.87
C GLU A 75 -2.67 -26.19 9.64
N SER A 76 -3.01 -24.91 9.43
CA SER A 76 -3.81 -24.49 8.27
C SER A 76 -3.12 -24.70 6.91
N VAL A 77 -1.78 -24.64 6.86
CA VAL A 77 -1.03 -24.96 5.64
C VAL A 77 -1.03 -26.47 5.41
N SER A 78 -0.97 -27.29 6.46
CA SER A 78 -1.01 -28.74 6.32
C SER A 78 -2.37 -29.25 5.82
N GLU A 79 -3.49 -28.67 6.27
CA GLU A 79 -4.84 -29.06 5.84
C GLU A 79 -5.15 -28.67 4.38
N LYS A 80 -4.56 -27.59 3.88
CA LYS A 80 -4.87 -27.09 2.53
C LYS A 80 -4.16 -27.85 1.41
N TYR A 81 -3.12 -28.62 1.75
CA TYR A 81 -2.26 -29.32 0.80
C TYR A 81 -2.19 -30.84 1.05
N LEU A 82 -3.11 -31.38 1.85
CA LEU A 82 -3.40 -32.81 1.97
C LEU A 82 -4.80 -33.11 1.40
#